data_AF-A0A1X1EL10-F1
#
_entry.id   AF-A0A1X1EL10-F1
#
_cell.length_a   1.000
_cell.length_b   1.000
_cell.length_c   1.000
_cell.angle_alpha   90.00
_cell.angle_beta   90.00
_cell.angle_gamma   90.00
#
_symmetry.space_group_name_H-M   'P 1'
#
loop_
_entity.id
_entity.type
_entity.pdbx_description
1 polymer ?
#
loop_
_entity_poly.entity_id
_entity_poly.type
_entity_poly.pdbx_seq_one_letter_code
_entity_poly.pdbx_strand_id
1 'polypeptide(L)'
;MSKTPLDKLLLWLENWPEDTRNEIAIILWPLHPALRSLNNVQPGEEFSQLVKIMQPINRQRSQALGAILTFRALFDYAVAAELGTASKWDKAMHNNASLQDTPPCLSDTAGQLGEMLPARKEKWAMLCHSWEKFKSTTLTDYHLRQWELGQ
;
A
#
# COMPACT_ATOMS: atom_id res chain seq x y z
N MET A 1 -18.37 -12.79 -13.76
CA MET A 1 -18.68 -12.00 -12.55
C MET A 1 -18.46 -10.53 -12.89
N SER A 2 -19.45 -9.67 -12.67
CA SER A 2 -19.27 -8.22 -12.81
C SER A 2 -18.27 -7.76 -11.73
N LYS A 3 -17.10 -7.28 -12.15
CA LYS A 3 -16.05 -6.82 -11.23
C LYS A 3 -16.50 -5.49 -10.63
N THR A 4 -16.95 -5.50 -9.38
CA THR A 4 -17.25 -4.27 -8.63
C THR A 4 -15.97 -3.42 -8.53
N PRO A 5 -16.06 -2.10 -8.29
CA PRO A 5 -14.86 -1.28 -8.08
C PRO A 5 -13.94 -1.83 -6.97
N LEU A 6 -14.52 -2.44 -5.93
CA LEU A 6 -13.76 -3.12 -4.87
C LEU A 6 -13.03 -4.35 -5.41
N ASP A 7 -13.69 -5.19 -6.22
CA ASP A 7 -13.02 -6.36 -6.84
C ASP A 7 -11.88 -5.92 -7.77
N LYS A 8 -12.05 -4.79 -8.49
CA LYS A 8 -10.98 -4.23 -9.33
C LYS A 8 -9.80 -3.75 -8.49
N LEU A 9 -10.05 -3.15 -7.33
CA LEU A 9 -9.02 -2.71 -6.40
C LEU A 9 -8.26 -3.91 -5.80
N LEU A 10 -8.98 -4.93 -5.34
CA LEU A 10 -8.39 -6.17 -4.82
C LEU A 10 -7.55 -6.87 -5.90
N LEU A 11 -8.08 -6.96 -7.13
CA LEU A 11 -7.33 -7.54 -8.26
C LEU A 11 -6.08 -6.72 -8.60
N TRP A 12 -6.15 -5.38 -8.52
CA TRP A 12 -4.97 -4.53 -8.71
C TRP A 12 -3.90 -4.83 -7.66
N LEU A 13 -4.29 -5.03 -6.39
CA LEU A 13 -3.37 -5.45 -5.33
C LEU A 13 -2.80 -6.85 -5.59
N GLU A 14 -3.64 -7.82 -5.96
CA GLU A 14 -3.25 -9.21 -6.22
C GLU A 14 -2.24 -9.36 -7.36
N ASN A 15 -2.23 -8.44 -8.33
CA ASN A 15 -1.27 -8.45 -9.44
C ASN A 15 0.17 -8.08 -9.03
N TRP A 16 0.39 -7.66 -7.78
CA TRP A 16 1.73 -7.40 -7.26
C TRP A 16 2.35 -8.65 -6.64
N PRO A 17 3.70 -8.76 -6.66
CA PRO A 17 4.43 -9.78 -5.92
C PRO A 17 4.04 -9.81 -4.44
N GLU A 18 4.06 -11.01 -3.85
CA GLU A 18 3.55 -11.24 -2.48
C GLU A 18 4.24 -10.37 -1.42
N ASP A 19 5.56 -10.23 -1.50
CA ASP A 19 6.37 -9.36 -0.64
C ASP A 19 5.85 -7.91 -0.69
N THR A 20 5.50 -7.42 -1.88
CA THR A 20 5.00 -6.07 -2.11
C THR A 20 3.61 -5.90 -1.49
N ARG A 21 2.75 -6.91 -1.64
CA ARG A 21 1.39 -6.90 -1.06
C ARG A 21 1.44 -6.88 0.47
N ASN A 22 2.31 -7.69 1.06
CA ASN A 22 2.51 -7.72 2.51
C ASN A 22 3.14 -6.42 3.02
N GLU A 23 4.12 -5.85 2.31
CA GLU A 23 4.68 -4.54 2.66
C GLU A 23 3.62 -3.42 2.63
N ILE A 24 2.74 -3.40 1.62
CA ILE A 24 1.61 -2.46 1.58
C ILE A 24 0.73 -2.66 2.81
N ALA A 25 0.35 -3.90 3.13
CA ALA A 25 -0.48 -4.20 4.28
C ALA A 25 0.16 -3.72 5.60
N ILE A 26 1.46 -3.93 5.77
CA ILE A 26 2.24 -3.47 6.94
C ILE A 26 2.25 -1.94 7.03
N ILE A 27 2.45 -1.23 5.92
CA ILE A 27 2.48 0.24 5.89
C ILE A 27 1.11 0.83 6.26
N LEU A 28 0.03 0.23 5.77
CA LEU A 28 -1.33 0.70 6.04
C LEU A 28 -1.84 0.25 7.42
N TRP A 29 -1.23 -0.79 8.00
CA TRP A 29 -1.58 -1.38 9.30
C TRP A 29 -1.72 -0.36 10.43
N PRO A 30 -0.70 0.47 10.73
CA PRO A 30 -0.81 1.45 11.79
C PRO A 30 -1.74 2.60 11.45
N LEU A 31 -2.32 2.70 10.25
CA LEU A 31 -3.16 3.84 9.88
C LEU A 31 -4.65 3.47 9.85
N HIS A 32 -4.98 2.21 9.63
CA HIS A 32 -6.37 1.76 9.61
C HIS A 32 -6.85 1.37 11.02
N PRO A 33 -7.90 2.00 11.58
CA PRO A 33 -8.37 1.71 12.94
C PRO A 33 -8.70 0.23 13.18
N ALA A 34 -9.30 -0.45 12.19
CA ALA A 34 -9.62 -1.87 12.30
C ALA A 34 -8.39 -2.81 12.17
N LEU A 35 -7.30 -2.36 11.52
CA LEU A 35 -6.05 -3.14 11.48
C LEU A 35 -5.35 -3.05 12.84
N ARG A 36 -5.36 -1.88 13.49
CA ARG A 36 -4.75 -1.69 14.82
C ARG A 36 -5.31 -2.61 15.91
N SER A 37 -6.56 -3.06 15.80
CA SER A 37 -7.18 -3.97 16.78
C SER A 37 -6.75 -5.44 16.62
N LEU A 38 -6.05 -5.80 15.55
CA LEU A 38 -5.62 -7.16 15.28
C LEU A 38 -4.23 -7.40 15.91
N ASN A 39 -4.19 -7.78 17.18
CA ASN A 39 -2.93 -7.91 17.92
C ASN A 39 -2.05 -9.13 17.55
N ASN A 40 -2.45 -9.98 16.59
CA ASN A 40 -1.79 -11.27 16.32
C ASN A 40 -1.76 -11.62 14.82
N VAL A 41 -1.18 -10.77 13.96
CA VAL A 41 -0.94 -11.18 12.57
C VAL A 41 0.31 -12.02 12.48
N GLN A 42 0.17 -13.24 11.95
CA GLN A 42 1.30 -14.09 11.61
C GLN A 42 2.06 -13.48 10.43
N PRO A 43 3.40 -13.54 10.42
CA PRO A 43 4.19 -13.13 9.26
C PRO A 43 3.69 -13.80 7.97
N GLY A 44 3.43 -13.01 6.93
CA GLY A 44 2.92 -13.49 5.64
C GLY A 44 1.39 -13.48 5.52
N GLU A 45 0.64 -13.24 6.61
CA GLU A 45 -0.81 -13.13 6.57
C GLU A 45 -1.31 -11.68 6.43
N GLU A 46 -0.41 -10.69 6.40
CA GLU A 46 -0.77 -9.27 6.48
C GLU A 46 -1.71 -8.86 5.34
N PHE A 47 -1.41 -9.28 4.11
CA PHE A 47 -2.28 -9.00 2.97
C PHE A 47 -3.66 -9.65 3.12
N SER A 48 -3.73 -10.90 3.59
CA SER A 48 -5.00 -11.59 3.81
C SER A 48 -5.87 -10.86 4.84
N GLN A 49 -5.26 -10.29 5.89
CA GLN A 49 -5.97 -9.49 6.88
C GLN A 49 -6.45 -8.15 6.30
N LEU A 50 -5.63 -7.48 5.49
CA LEU A 50 -6.06 -6.28 4.75
C LEU A 50 -7.28 -6.56 3.87
N VAL A 51 -7.27 -7.66 3.11
CA VAL A 51 -8.39 -8.07 2.26
C VAL A 51 -9.67 -8.30 3.08
N LYS A 52 -9.56 -9.01 4.21
CA LYS A 52 -10.72 -9.27 5.10
C LYS A 52 -11.36 -7.97 5.60
N ILE A 53 -10.56 -6.96 5.91
CA ILE A 53 -11.07 -5.66 6.37
C ILE A 53 -11.68 -4.85 5.23
N MET A 54 -11.09 -4.93 4.04
CA MET A 54 -11.61 -4.25 2.86
C MET A 54 -12.91 -4.86 2.33
N GLN A 55 -13.18 -6.15 2.62
CA GLN A 55 -14.40 -6.82 2.21
C GLN A 55 -15.55 -6.54 3.19
N PRO A 56 -16.58 -5.78 2.78
CA PRO A 56 -17.71 -5.49 3.66
C PRO A 56 -18.52 -6.74 3.98
N ILE A 57 -18.91 -6.88 5.25
CA ILE A 57 -19.61 -8.05 5.81
C ILE A 57 -20.93 -8.35 5.07
N ASN A 58 -21.63 -7.32 4.59
CA ASN A 58 -22.95 -7.44 3.97
C ASN A 58 -22.99 -7.02 2.49
N ARG A 59 -21.82 -6.76 1.87
CA ARG A 59 -21.69 -6.32 0.46
C ARG A 59 -22.54 -5.09 0.08
N GLN A 60 -22.95 -4.26 1.04
CA GLN A 60 -23.63 -3.01 0.74
C GLN A 60 -22.71 -2.07 -0.05
N ARG A 61 -23.24 -1.43 -1.11
CA ARG A 61 -22.46 -0.55 -1.99
C ARG A 61 -21.79 0.59 -1.22
N SER A 62 -22.49 1.19 -0.27
CA SER A 62 -21.97 2.27 0.59
C SER A 62 -20.78 1.83 1.44
N GLN A 63 -20.81 0.62 2.00
CA GLN A 63 -19.69 0.08 2.78
C GLN A 63 -18.47 -0.21 1.89
N ALA A 64 -18.69 -0.80 0.71
CA ALA A 64 -17.63 -1.01 -0.27
C ALA A 64 -17.04 0.33 -0.78
N LEU A 65 -17.88 1.36 -0.99
CA LEU A 65 -17.40 2.70 -1.33
C LEU A 65 -16.54 3.29 -0.19
N GLY A 66 -17.00 3.17 1.05
CA GLY A 66 -16.23 3.60 2.23
C GLY A 66 -14.87 2.92 2.32
N ALA A 67 -14.80 1.60 2.08
CA ALA A 67 -13.55 0.85 2.04
C ALA A 67 -12.60 1.34 0.94
N ILE A 68 -13.12 1.57 -0.28
CA ILE A 68 -12.34 2.09 -1.41
C ILE A 68 -11.78 3.48 -1.09
N LEU A 69 -12.62 4.39 -0.59
CA LEU A 69 -12.21 5.76 -0.28
C LEU A 69 -11.18 5.80 0.85
N THR A 70 -11.38 4.99 1.89
CA THR A 70 -10.43 4.86 3.00
C THR A 70 -9.10 4.31 2.50
N PHE A 71 -9.11 3.22 1.72
CA PHE A 71 -7.89 2.66 1.14
C PHE A 71 -7.17 3.71 0.27
N ARG A 72 -7.89 4.41 -0.60
CA ARG A 72 -7.32 5.44 -1.48
C ARG A 72 -6.63 6.54 -0.66
N ALA A 73 -7.29 7.05 0.38
CA ALA A 73 -6.73 8.08 1.24
C ALA A 73 -5.48 7.60 1.97
N LEU A 74 -5.51 6.39 2.54
CA LEU A 74 -4.37 5.82 3.26
C LEU A 74 -3.19 5.54 2.33
N PHE A 75 -3.44 4.99 1.13
CA PHE A 75 -2.40 4.72 0.15
C PHE A 75 -1.78 6.01 -0.40
N ASP A 76 -2.61 7.00 -0.75
CA ASP A 76 -2.14 8.31 -1.21
C ASP A 76 -1.24 8.98 -0.16
N TYR A 77 -1.65 8.94 1.11
CA TYR A 77 -0.91 9.51 2.21
C TYR A 77 0.38 8.74 2.55
N ALA A 78 0.30 7.43 2.74
CA ALA A 78 1.39 6.64 3.33
C ALA A 78 2.37 6.07 2.30
N VAL A 79 1.91 5.87 1.06
CA VAL A 79 2.70 5.24 0.01
C VAL A 79 3.01 6.24 -1.10
N ALA A 80 2.00 6.85 -1.73
CA ALA A 80 2.25 7.71 -2.88
C ALA A 80 3.04 8.98 -2.51
N ALA A 81 2.67 9.66 -1.41
CA ALA A 81 3.36 10.87 -0.97
C ALA A 81 4.77 10.58 -0.39
N GLU A 82 4.91 9.48 0.36
CA GLU A 82 6.15 9.18 1.09
C GLU A 82 7.15 8.33 0.29
N LEU A 83 6.68 7.35 -0.48
CA LEU A 83 7.52 6.40 -1.21
C LEU A 83 7.51 6.65 -2.73
N GLY A 84 6.61 7.47 -3.24
CA GLY A 84 6.56 7.83 -4.66
C GLY A 84 7.49 8.97 -5.07
N THR A 85 8.14 9.66 -4.12
CA THR A 85 8.93 10.87 -4.41
C THR A 85 10.44 10.64 -4.27
N ALA A 86 11.22 11.11 -5.26
CA ALA A 86 12.67 10.94 -5.27
C ALA A 86 13.35 11.53 -4.02
N SER A 87 12.90 12.70 -3.57
CA SER A 87 13.48 13.40 -2.41
C SER A 87 13.46 12.59 -1.11
N LYS A 88 12.42 11.79 -0.88
CA LYS A 88 12.28 10.95 0.32
C LYS A 88 13.25 9.78 0.28
N TRP A 89 13.46 9.18 -0.89
CA TRP A 89 14.47 8.15 -1.10
C TRP A 89 15.89 8.70 -0.93
N ASP A 90 16.16 9.90 -1.42
CA ASP A 90 17.48 10.52 -1.29
C ASP A 90 17.78 10.83 0.19
N LYS A 91 16.76 11.27 0.95
CA LYS A 91 16.85 11.40 2.41
C LYS A 91 17.10 10.05 3.09
N ALA A 92 16.42 8.98 2.68
CA ALA A 92 16.63 7.64 3.21
C ALA A 92 18.06 7.12 2.94
N MET A 93 18.59 7.33 1.73
CA MET A 93 19.97 7.01 1.37
C MET A 93 20.97 7.78 2.24
N HIS A 94 20.75 9.08 2.44
CA HIS A 94 21.62 9.90 3.28
C HIS A 94 21.62 9.44 4.74
N ASN A 95 20.44 9.18 5.30
CA ASN A 95 20.32 8.63 6.65
C ASN A 95 21.01 7.27 6.77
N ASN A 96 20.86 6.39 5.77
CA ASN A 96 21.51 5.08 5.77
C ASN A 96 23.03 5.18 5.72
N ALA A 97 23.58 6.12 4.93
CA ALA A 97 25.02 6.40 4.92
C ALA A 97 25.52 6.89 6.28
N SER A 98 24.74 7.70 7.01
CA SER A 98 25.10 8.17 8.36
C SER A 98 25.12 7.08 9.42
N LEU A 99 24.55 5.90 9.13
CA LEU A 99 24.58 4.74 10.03
C LEU A 99 25.87 3.92 9.89
N GLN A 100 26.75 4.22 8.93
CA GLN A 100 28.02 3.52 8.78
C GLN A 100 29.01 3.79 9.93
N ASP A 101 28.79 4.87 10.70
CA ASP A 101 29.58 5.22 11.89
C ASP A 101 29.05 4.54 13.17
N THR A 102 28.06 3.64 13.07
CA THR A 102 27.47 2.91 14.21
C THR A 102 28.22 1.60 14.50
N PRO A 103 27.98 0.94 15.66
CA PRO A 103 28.65 -0.33 15.99
C PRO A 103 28.60 -1.35 14.85
N PRO A 104 29.64 -2.20 14.67
CA PRO A 104 29.81 -3.03 13.48
C PRO A 104 28.58 -3.86 13.07
N CYS A 105 27.84 -4.39 14.04
CA CYS A 105 26.63 -5.17 13.79
C CYS A 105 25.48 -4.37 13.14
N LEU A 106 25.40 -3.06 13.40
CA LEU A 106 24.44 -2.14 12.81
C LEU A 106 24.94 -1.61 11.46
N SER A 107 26.24 -1.39 11.34
CA SER A 107 26.89 -1.00 10.07
C SER A 107 26.70 -2.05 8.98
N ASP A 108 26.83 -3.35 9.30
CA ASP A 108 26.66 -4.43 8.31
C ASP A 108 25.22 -4.50 7.77
N THR A 109 24.24 -4.35 8.67
CA THR A 109 22.82 -4.33 8.29
C THR A 109 22.47 -3.07 7.50
N ALA A 110 23.01 -1.91 7.89
CA ALA A 110 22.86 -0.67 7.13
C ALA A 110 23.51 -0.76 5.74
N GLY A 111 24.66 -1.43 5.62
CA GLY A 111 25.32 -1.71 4.35
C GLY A 111 24.42 -2.52 3.41
N GLN A 112 23.89 -3.65 3.89
CA GLN A 112 22.98 -4.51 3.12
C GLN A 112 21.71 -3.78 2.71
N LEU A 113 21.11 -2.99 3.61
CA LEU A 113 19.95 -2.16 3.28
C LEU A 113 20.29 -1.13 2.21
N GLY A 114 21.46 -0.50 2.31
CA GLY A 114 21.97 0.48 1.35
C GLY A 114 22.08 -0.07 -0.06
N GLU A 115 22.58 -1.30 -0.21
CA GLU A 115 22.68 -2.00 -1.49
C GLU A 115 21.29 -2.30 -2.10
N MET A 116 20.28 -2.57 -1.26
CA MET A 116 18.91 -2.85 -1.69
C MET A 116 18.08 -1.60 -2.00
N LEU A 117 18.45 -0.42 -1.47
CA LEU A 117 17.67 0.81 -1.59
C LEU A 117 17.35 1.22 -3.04
N PRO A 118 18.28 1.14 -4.02
CA PRO A 118 17.97 1.49 -5.41
C PRO A 118 16.87 0.62 -6.02
N ALA A 119 16.95 -0.71 -5.85
CA ALA A 119 15.94 -1.64 -6.35
C ALA A 119 14.59 -1.43 -5.65
N ARG A 120 14.59 -1.16 -4.34
CA ARG A 120 13.37 -0.80 -3.60
C ARG A 120 12.77 0.51 -4.13
N LYS A 121 13.58 1.55 -4.37
CA LYS A 121 13.13 2.84 -4.95
C LYS A 121 12.40 2.64 -6.27
N GLU A 122 12.98 1.86 -7.18
CA GLU A 122 12.37 1.57 -8.48
C GLU A 122 11.05 0.81 -8.34
N LYS A 123 11.02 -0.24 -7.50
CA LYS A 123 9.81 -1.01 -7.18
C LYS A 123 8.67 -0.09 -6.70
N TRP A 124 8.94 0.77 -5.72
CA TRP A 124 7.92 1.66 -5.16
C TRP A 124 7.50 2.78 -6.12
N ALA A 125 8.43 3.32 -6.93
CA ALA A 125 8.09 4.28 -7.97
C ALA A 125 7.14 3.66 -9.02
N MET A 126 7.42 2.43 -9.46
CA MET A 126 6.55 1.69 -10.38
C MET A 126 5.17 1.41 -9.77
N LEU A 127 5.12 0.99 -8.49
CA LEU A 127 3.86 0.80 -7.76
C LEU A 127 3.04 2.09 -7.72
N CYS A 128 3.66 3.22 -7.35
CA CYS A 128 2.98 4.51 -7.26
C CYS A 128 2.48 4.98 -8.62
N HIS A 129 3.25 4.79 -9.69
CA HIS A 129 2.82 5.11 -11.04
C HIS A 129 1.61 4.27 -11.47
N SER A 130 1.64 2.96 -11.21
CA SER A 130 0.52 2.06 -11.48
C SER A 130 -0.74 2.43 -10.69
N TRP A 131 -0.56 2.81 -9.42
CA TRP A 131 -1.63 3.31 -8.57
C TRP A 131 -2.28 4.58 -9.13
N GLU A 132 -1.50 5.58 -9.51
CA GLU A 132 -2.02 6.82 -10.10
C GLU A 132 -2.81 6.56 -11.40
N LYS A 133 -2.30 5.68 -12.27
CA LYS A 133 -3.02 5.25 -13.47
C LYS A 133 -4.33 4.54 -13.14
N PHE A 134 -4.30 3.62 -12.17
CA PHE A 134 -5.50 2.88 -11.76
C PHE A 134 -6.56 3.81 -11.15
N LYS A 135 -6.14 4.73 -10.27
CA LYS A 135 -7.00 5.71 -9.61
C LYS A 135 -7.66 6.65 -10.63
N SER A 136 -6.89 7.19 -11.56
CA SER A 136 -7.36 8.13 -12.59
C SER A 136 -8.22 7.50 -13.70
N THR A 137 -8.28 6.17 -13.79
CA THR A 137 -9.07 5.46 -14.84
C THR A 137 -10.21 4.64 -14.27
N THR A 138 -10.00 3.97 -13.14
CA THR A 138 -10.93 2.96 -12.61
C THR A 138 -11.64 3.43 -11.33
N LEU A 139 -10.94 4.17 -10.47
CA LEU A 139 -11.48 4.66 -9.19
C LEU A 139 -11.73 6.17 -9.18
N THR A 140 -12.01 6.75 -10.36
CA THR A 140 -12.39 8.17 -10.45
C THR A 140 -13.71 8.41 -9.73
N ASP A 141 -13.90 9.60 -9.20
CA ASP A 141 -15.14 10.00 -8.53
C ASP A 141 -16.38 9.80 -9.44
N TYR A 142 -16.23 10.03 -10.75
CA TYR A 142 -17.27 9.75 -11.75
C TYR A 142 -17.66 8.26 -11.75
N HIS A 143 -16.72 7.35 -12.01
CA HIS A 143 -16.99 5.90 -12.04
C HIS A 143 -17.54 5.37 -10.71
N LEU A 144 -17.03 5.84 -9.57
CA LEU A 144 -17.53 5.42 -8.25
C LEU A 144 -18.97 5.87 -8.03
N ARG A 145 -19.30 7.11 -8.41
CA ARG A 145 -20.67 7.65 -8.33
C ARG A 145 -21.63 6.90 -9.24
N GLN A 146 -21.24 6.60 -10.48
CA GLN A 146 -22.06 5.83 -11.41
C GLN A 146 -22.42 4.46 -10.83
N TRP A 147 -21.42 3.75 -10.30
CA TRP A 147 -21.62 2.45 -9.66
C TRP A 147 -22.51 2.53 -8.40
N GLU A 148 -22.34 3.56 -7.57
CA GLU A 148 -23.18 3.77 -6.39
C GLU A 148 -24.66 3.93 -6.79
N LEU A 149 -24.93 4.72 -7.83
CA LEU A 149 -26.25 4.95 -8.42
C LEU A 149 -26.81 3.73 -9.17
N GLY A 150 -26.02 2.67 -9.37
CA GLY A 150 -26.44 1.44 -10.04
C GLY A 150 -26.49 1.53 -11.57
N GLN A 151 -25.74 2.46 -12.15
CA GLN A 151 -25.50 2.60 -13.59
C GLN A 151 -24.24 1.81 -13.99
#